data_AF-A0A6H0TNU3-F1
#
_entry.id   AF-A0A6H0TNU3-F1
#
_cell.length_a   1.000
_cell.length_b   1.000
_cell.length_c   1.000
_cell.angle_alpha   90.00
_cell.angle_beta   90.00
_cell.angle_gamma   90.00
#
_symmetry.space_group_name_H-M   'P 1'
#
loop_
_entity.id
_entity.type
_entity.pdbx_description
1 polymer ?
#
loop_
_entity_poly.entity_id
_entity_poly.type
_entity_poly.pdbx_seq_one_letter_code
_entity_poly.pdbx_strand_id
1 'polypeptide(L)' 'MLDVRSGNKEDLHNTIEEIKAYAKTYEHNKVALIDLKKSHSPVLDEYRYIVLLQIGRDTGNLGRKYEYEEE' A
#
# COMPACT_ATOMS: atom_id res chain seq x y z
N MET A 1 12.83 -1.98 1.59
CA MET A 1 12.35 -3.36 1.80
C MET A 1 11.42 -3.68 0.64
N LEU A 2 11.73 -4.70 -0.17
CA LEU A 2 10.90 -5.14 -1.30
C LEU A 2 10.22 -6.44 -0.86
N ASP A 3 8.90 -6.42 -0.70
CA ASP A 3 8.13 -7.61 -0.30
C ASP A 3 7.49 -8.24 -1.54
N VAL A 4 7.62 -9.55 -1.71
CA VAL A 4 7.12 -10.29 -2.89
C VAL A 4 6.22 -11.42 -2.39
N ARG A 5 4.90 -11.31 -2.65
CA ARG A 5 3.90 -12.33 -2.30
C ARG A 5 3.28 -12.93 -3.56
N SER A 6 3.19 -14.26 -3.60
CA SER A 6 2.53 -15.05 -4.67
C SER A 6 1.17 -15.55 -4.17
N GLY A 7 0.07 -15.25 -4.87
CA GLY A 7 -1.29 -15.66 -4.48
C GLY A 7 -2.35 -15.49 -5.59
N ASN A 8 -3.57 -15.96 -5.35
CA ASN A 8 -4.72 -15.84 -6.25
C ASN A 8 -5.32 -14.42 -6.23
N LYS A 9 -6.36 -14.17 -7.04
CA LYS A 9 -6.97 -12.83 -7.18
C LYS A 9 -7.54 -12.27 -5.86
N GLU A 10 -8.06 -13.14 -5.00
CA GLU A 10 -8.55 -12.78 -3.66
C GLU A 10 -7.39 -12.44 -2.72
N ASP A 11 -6.31 -13.23 -2.77
CA ASP A 11 -5.06 -12.94 -2.05
C ASP A 11 -4.46 -11.61 -2.49
N LEU A 12 -4.54 -11.27 -3.78
CA LEU A 12 -4.07 -10.00 -4.32
C LEU A 12 -4.87 -8.82 -3.76
N HIS A 13 -6.20 -8.95 -3.67
CA HIS A 13 -7.04 -7.91 -3.07
C HIS A 13 -6.67 -7.70 -1.60
N ASN A 14 -6.58 -8.78 -0.82
CA ASN A 14 -6.21 -8.72 0.59
C ASN A 14 -4.81 -8.12 0.78
N THR A 15 -3.86 -8.52 -0.06
CA THR A 15 -2.50 -7.98 -0.06
C THR A 15 -2.49 -6.47 -0.37
N ILE A 16 -3.29 -6.00 -1.34
CA ILE A 16 -3.40 -4.56 -1.65
C ILE A 16 -3.97 -3.80 -0.45
N GLU A 17 -4.99 -4.33 0.22
CA GLU A 17 -5.55 -3.70 1.42
C GLU A 17 -4.54 -3.68 2.58
N GLU A 18 -3.76 -4.75 2.79
CA GLU A 18 -2.65 -4.77 3.75
C GLU A 18 -1.61 -3.70 3.43
N ILE A 19 -1.21 -3.57 2.16
CA ILE A 19 -0.24 -2.54 1.72
C ILE A 19 -0.82 -1.13 1.93
N LYS A 20 -2.12 -0.91 1.65
CA LYS A 20 -2.79 0.37 1.91
C LYS A 20 -2.79 0.71 3.40
N ALA A 21 -3.12 -0.26 4.26
CA ALA A 21 -3.11 -0.09 5.71
C ALA A 21 -1.70 0.24 6.22
N TYR A 22 -0.68 -0.46 5.72
CA TYR A 22 0.72 -0.17 6.06
C TYR A 22 1.19 1.21 5.56
N ALA A 23 0.79 1.60 4.35
CA ALA A 23 1.12 2.91 3.76
C ALA A 23 0.42 4.08 4.48
N LYS A 24 -0.65 3.81 5.22
CA LYS A 24 -1.41 4.80 5.99
C LYS A 24 -0.65 5.17 7.28
N THR A 25 0.39 5.99 7.14
CA THR A 25 1.22 6.46 8.27
C THR A 25 0.46 7.33 9.28
N TYR A 26 -0.56 8.08 8.83
CA TYR A 26 -1.39 8.95 9.68
C TYR A 26 -2.87 8.63 9.49
N GLU A 27 -3.67 8.79 10.55
CA GLU A 27 -5.11 8.46 10.56
C GLU A 27 -5.90 9.11 9.41
N HIS A 28 -5.54 10.34 9.02
CA HIS A 28 -6.20 11.07 7.95
C HIS A 28 -5.56 10.92 6.57
N ASN A 29 -4.48 10.14 6.45
CA ASN A 29 -3.93 9.84 5.13
C ASN A 29 -4.98 9.05 4.32
N LYS A 30 -5.23 9.51 3.10
CA LYS A 30 -6.04 8.80 2.13
C LYS A 30 -5.11 8.05 1.19
N VAL A 31 -5.15 6.72 1.24
CA VAL A 31 -4.39 5.87 0.32
C VAL A 31 -5.34 5.36 -0.75
N ALA A 32 -5.05 5.67 -2.02
CA ALA A 32 -5.83 5.24 -3.17
C ALA A 32 -4.99 4.34 -4.09
N LEU A 33 -5.60 3.30 -4.65
CA LEU A 33 -5.02 2.51 -5.72
C LEU A 33 -5.23 3.26 -7.03
N ILE A 34 -4.14 3.61 -7.71
CA ILE A 34 -4.18 4.36 -8.98
C ILE A 34 -4.03 3.42 -10.17
N ASP A 35 -3.21 2.39 -10.04
CA ASP A 35 -2.97 1.45 -11.14
C ASP A 35 -2.61 0.05 -10.61
N LEU A 36 -3.04 -0.96 -11.36
CA LEU A 36 -2.73 -2.36 -11.11
C LEU A 36 -2.42 -3.04 -12.45
N LYS A 37 -1.15 -3.32 -12.69
CA LYS A 37 -0.69 -3.93 -13.94
C LYS A 37 -0.12 -5.31 -13.69
N LYS A 38 -0.53 -6.28 -14.51
CA LYS A 38 0.12 -7.58 -14.57
C LYS A 38 1.24 -7.52 -15.61
N SER A 39 2.46 -7.84 -15.22
CA SER A 39 3.62 -7.94 -16.12
C SER A 39 4.28 -9.29 -15.97
N HIS A 40 4.70 -9.90 -17.08
CA HIS A 40 5.64 -11.02 -17.01
C HIS A 40 7.03 -10.46 -16.65
N SER A 41 7.70 -11.12 -15.72
CA SER A 41 9.06 -10.81 -15.30
C SER A 41 10.00 -11.76 -16.05
N PRO A 42 10.67 -11.33 -17.12
CA PRO A 42 11.56 -12.20 -17.90
C PRO A 42 12.77 -12.69 -17.10
N VAL A 43 13.12 -12.01 -16.00
CA VAL A 43 14.25 -12.38 -15.13
C VAL A 43 13.90 -13.55 -14.20
N LEU A 44 12.64 -13.68 -13.81
CA LEU A 44 12.18 -14.66 -12.82
C LEU A 44 11.17 -15.66 -13.40
N ASP A 45 10.90 -15.54 -14.70
CA ASP A 45 9.92 -16.31 -15.47
C ASP A 45 8.54 -16.44 -14.78
N GLU A 46 8.09 -15.37 -14.14
CA GLU A 46 6.83 -15.35 -13.39
C GLU A 46 5.99 -14.12 -13.73
N TYR A 47 4.68 -14.24 -13.55
CA TYR A 47 3.78 -13.09 -13.64
C TYR A 47 3.73 -12.33 -12.31
N ARG A 48 3.96 -11.02 -12.38
CA ARG A 48 3.92 -10.10 -11.25
C ARG A 48 2.80 -9.09 -11.40
N TYR A 49 2.27 -8.66 -10.27
CA TYR A 49 1.40 -7.50 -10.20
C TYR A 49 2.20 -6.29 -9.73
N ILE A 50 2.17 -5.21 -10.50
CA ILE A 50 2.70 -3.90 -10.17
C ILE A 50 1.53 -3.08 -9.64
N VAL A 51 1.62 -2.69 -8.37
CA VAL A 51 0.59 -1.92 -7.66
C VAL A 51 1.11 -0.50 -7.50
N LEU A 52 0.38 0.49 -8.02
CA LEU A 52 0.69 1.90 -7.84
C LEU A 52 -0.32 2.55 -6.89
N LEU A 53 0.16 3.01 -5.74
CA LEU A 53 -0.65 3.69 -4.73
C LEU A 53 -0.31 5.18 -4.68
N GLN A 54 -1.33 6.03 -4.52
CA GLN A 54 -1.17 7.44 -4.20
C GLN A 54 -1.58 7.68 -2.75
N ILE A 55 -0.73 8.39 -2.02
CA ILE A 55 -0.97 8.76 -0.63
C ILE A 55 -1.22 10.26 -0.59
N GLY A 56 -2.49 10.63 -0.44
CA GLY A 56 -2.89 12.00 -0.12
C GLY A 56 -2.69 12.24 1.37
N ARG A 57 -1.75 13.12 1.71
CA ARG A 57 -1.60 13.63 3.08
C ARG A 57 -2.56 14.79 3.29
N ASP A 58 -3.25 14.80 4.41
CA ASP A 58 -4.00 15.97 4.83
C ASP A 58 -3.03 17.08 5.23
N THR A 59 -2.87 18.07 4.36
CA THR A 59 -1.99 19.22 4.59
C THR A 59 -2.56 20.20 5.63
N GLY A 60 -3.79 19.98 6.12
CA GLY A 60 -4.34 20.69 7.27
C GLY A 60 -3.77 20.20 8.61
N ASN A 61 -3.10 19.05 8.64
CA ASN A 61 -2.57 18.42 9.85
C ASN A 61 -1.08 18.06 9.71
N LEU A 62 -0.26 19.04 9.32
CA LEU A 62 1.19 18.89 9.06
C LEU A 62 2.07 18.70 10.31
N GLY A 63 1.50 18.51 11.51
CA GLY A 63 2.28 18.65 12.75
C GLY A 63 1.89 17.82 13.97
N ARG A 64 0.77 17.07 13.98
CA ARG A 64 0.48 16.19 15.12
C ARG A 64 0.98 14.78 14.85
N LYS A 65 2.23 14.50 15.23
CA LYS A 65 2.52 13.19 15.82
C LYS A 65 1.67 13.16 17.09
N TYR A 66 0.71 12.26 17.20
CA TYR A 66 -0.02 12.10 18.45
C TYR A 66 1.01 11.82 19.54
N GLU A 67 1.03 12.67 20.59
CA GLU A 67 1.46 12.19 21.90
C GLU A 67 0.51 11.06 22.25
N TYR A 68 1.06 9.90 22.56
CA TYR A 68 0.28 8.84 23.18
C TYR A 68 -0.23 9.42 24.49
N GLU A 69 -1.53 9.73 24.59
CA GLU A 69 -2.17 9.80 25.91
C GLU A 69 -2.23 8.34 26.38
N GLU A 70 -1.24 7.96 27.20
CA GLU A 70 -1.34 6.79 28.06
C GLU A 70 -2.58 6.97 28.94
N GLU A 71 -3.55 6.05 28.82
CA GLU A 71 -4.66 5.89 29.77
C GLU A 71 -4.34 4.77 30.77
#